data_AF-A0A7V4CHT9-F1
#
_entry.id   AF-A0A7V4CHT9-F1
#
_cell.length_a   1.000
_cell.length_b   1.000
_cell.length_c   1.000
_cell.angle_alpha   90.00
_cell.angle_beta   90.00
_cell.angle_gamma   90.00
#
_symmetry.space_group_name_H-M   'P 1'
#
loop_
_entity.id
_entity.type
_entity.pdbx_description
1 polymer ?
#
loop_
_entity_poly.entity_id
_entity_poly.type
_entity_poly.pdbx_seq_one_letter_code
_entity_poly.pdbx_strand_id
1 'polypeptide(L)'
;MISQNEFNQSILEILREIEIPILGICYGHQLLAKAFGGEIGKYLEFIERNEEIFLLNKEDIFYNLEDKIVAKKSHQEYVIKSSLTKTELEITAFSKNCEVEAIRHRKRKIFGVQFHIERSGEVGYRIIKNFYEKIVKY
;
A
#
# COMPACT_ATOMS: atom_id res chain seq x y z
N MET A 1 7.04 -10.75 16.55
CA MET A 1 7.49 -10.22 15.24
C MET A 1 8.19 -11.35 14.52
N ILE A 2 7.60 -11.84 13.42
CA ILE A 2 8.30 -12.74 12.51
C ILE A 2 9.51 -11.96 11.98
N SER A 3 10.72 -12.48 12.15
CA SER A 3 11.90 -11.86 11.53
C SER A 3 11.70 -11.84 10.02
N GLN A 4 11.62 -10.64 9.43
CA GLN A 4 11.33 -10.31 8.03
C GLN A 4 12.35 -10.82 7.00
N ASN A 5 13.22 -11.77 7.35
CA ASN A 5 14.36 -12.14 6.51
C ASN A 5 14.10 -13.27 5.51
N GLU A 6 12.92 -13.88 5.50
CA GLU A 6 12.51 -14.79 4.43
C GLU A 6 11.07 -14.48 4.03
N PHE A 7 10.90 -13.66 3.00
CA PHE A 7 9.63 -13.59 2.29
C PHE A 7 9.29 -15.00 1.80
N ASN A 8 8.16 -15.53 2.24
CA ASN A 8 7.72 -16.84 1.81
C ASN A 8 7.46 -16.80 0.29
N GLN A 9 8.32 -17.46 -0.49
CA GLN A 9 8.27 -17.43 -1.95
C GLN A 9 6.91 -17.89 -2.49
N SER A 10 6.28 -18.86 -1.83
CA SER A 10 4.94 -19.33 -2.21
C SER A 10 3.88 -18.22 -2.11
N ILE A 11 3.98 -17.31 -1.13
CA ILE A 11 3.07 -16.16 -1.02
C ILE A 11 3.29 -15.19 -2.19
N LEU A 12 4.55 -14.94 -2.55
CA LEU A 12 4.87 -14.04 -3.66
C LEU A 12 4.40 -14.61 -5.01
N GLU A 13 4.47 -15.92 -5.19
CA GLU A 13 3.91 -16.63 -6.36
C GLU A 13 2.39 -16.50 -6.38
N ILE A 14 1.70 -16.78 -5.28
CA ILE A 14 0.24 -16.61 -5.19
C ILE A 14 -0.18 -15.18 -5.55
N LEU A 15 0.50 -14.15 -5.02
CA LEU A 15 0.18 -12.76 -5.33
C LEU A 15 0.39 -12.42 -6.81
N ARG A 16 1.37 -13.06 -7.47
CA ARG A 16 1.61 -12.89 -8.92
C ARG A 16 0.54 -13.57 -9.78
N GLU A 17 -0.03 -14.68 -9.34
CA GLU A 17 -0.96 -15.48 -10.15
C GLU A 17 -2.44 -15.15 -9.91
N ILE A 18 -2.80 -14.72 -8.71
CA ILE A 18 -4.20 -14.56 -8.31
C ILE A 18 -4.91 -13.44 -9.08
N GLU A 19 -6.06 -13.73 -9.69
CA GLU A 19 -6.75 -12.78 -10.58
C GLU A 19 -7.91 -12.00 -9.93
N ILE A 20 -8.07 -12.11 -8.60
CA ILE A 20 -9.09 -11.36 -7.86
C ILE A 20 -8.55 -10.00 -7.37
N PRO A 21 -9.43 -9.03 -7.06
CA PRO A 21 -9.02 -7.78 -6.43
C PRO A 21 -8.29 -7.98 -5.10
N ILE A 22 -7.21 -7.24 -4.88
CA ILE A 22 -6.42 -7.29 -3.63
C ILE A 22 -6.22 -5.88 -3.08
N LEU A 23 -6.37 -5.76 -1.76
CA LEU A 23 -5.94 -4.61 -0.97
C LEU A 23 -4.96 -5.07 0.12
N GLY A 24 -3.67 -4.78 -0.07
CA GLY A 24 -2.61 -5.05 0.91
C GLY A 24 -2.44 -3.90 1.90
N ILE A 25 -2.43 -4.20 3.19
CA ILE A 25 -2.29 -3.20 4.27
C ILE A 25 -0.96 -3.42 5.00
N CYS A 26 -0.16 -2.36 5.17
CA CYS A 26 1.14 -2.35 5.85
C CYS A 26 2.08 -3.45 5.31
N TYR A 27 2.25 -4.57 6.02
CA TYR A 27 3.05 -5.70 5.52
C TYR A 27 2.50 -6.29 4.21
N GLY A 28 1.17 -6.30 4.03
CA GLY A 28 0.54 -6.71 2.77
C GLY A 28 0.94 -5.81 1.60
N HIS A 29 1.09 -4.50 1.83
CA HIS A 29 1.61 -3.56 0.83
C HIS A 29 3.07 -3.89 0.46
N GLN A 30 3.90 -4.24 1.44
CA GLN A 30 5.29 -4.62 1.22
C GLN A 30 5.40 -5.95 0.46
N LEU A 31 4.55 -6.93 0.77
CA LEU A 31 4.45 -8.19 0.03
C LEU A 31 4.07 -7.96 -1.43
N LEU A 32 3.10 -7.08 -1.69
CA LEU A 32 2.73 -6.72 -3.06
C LEU A 32 3.91 -6.06 -3.78
N ALA A 33 4.58 -5.09 -3.16
CA ALA A 33 5.77 -4.48 -3.74
C ALA A 33 6.81 -5.56 -4.11
N LYS A 34 7.14 -6.46 -3.17
CA LYS A 34 8.10 -7.55 -3.38
C LYS A 34 7.68 -8.52 -4.48
N ALA A 35 6.41 -8.92 -4.52
CA ALA A 35 5.89 -9.85 -5.53
C ALA A 35 6.09 -9.32 -6.96
N PHE A 36 6.07 -7.99 -7.14
CA PHE A 36 6.27 -7.34 -8.44
C PHE A 36 7.68 -6.74 -8.61
N GLY A 37 8.66 -7.17 -7.82
CA GLY A 37 10.08 -6.81 -7.99
C GLY A 37 10.54 -5.56 -7.23
N GLY A 38 9.68 -4.99 -6.37
CA GLY A 38 10.05 -3.91 -5.47
C GLY A 38 10.96 -4.36 -4.32
N GLU A 39 11.70 -3.41 -3.77
CA GLU A 39 12.61 -3.60 -2.66
C GLU A 39 12.08 -2.95 -1.38
N ILE A 40 12.40 -3.57 -0.24
CA ILE A 40 12.01 -3.09 1.09
C ILE A 40 13.25 -2.57 1.79
N GLY A 41 13.19 -1.31 2.20
CA GLY A 41 14.16 -0.68 3.07
C GLY A 41 13.68 -0.70 4.52
N LYS A 42 14.57 -0.33 5.43
CA LYS A 42 14.28 -0.30 6.86
C LYS A 42 14.78 1.01 7.47
N TYR A 43 13.92 1.68 8.22
CA TYR A 43 14.29 2.85 9.02
C TYR A 43 15.03 2.42 10.29
N LEU A 44 15.83 3.34 10.83
CA LEU A 44 16.49 3.14 12.12
C LEU A 44 15.46 3.03 13.27
N GLU A 45 14.41 3.84 13.21
CA GLU A 45 13.38 3.92 14.26
C GLU A 45 12.03 3.37 13.79
N PHE A 46 11.28 2.81 14.74
CA PHE A 46 9.90 2.38 14.51
C PHE A 46 8.96 3.60 14.48
N ILE A 47 8.08 3.66 13.49
CA ILE A 47 7.12 4.76 13.30
C ILE A 47 5.76 4.32 13.83
N GLU A 48 5.28 4.98 14.90
CA GLU A 48 3.89 4.87 15.35
C GLU A 48 3.26 6.26 15.59
N ARG A 49 2.49 6.75 14.61
CA ARG A 49 1.83 8.07 14.69
C ARG A 49 0.74 8.20 13.63
N ASN A 50 -0.08 9.24 13.78
CA ASN A 50 -0.88 9.74 12.67
C ASN A 50 0.00 10.65 11.79
N GLU A 51 -0.15 10.55 10.48
CA GLU A 51 0.65 11.31 9.52
C GLU A 51 -0.22 11.81 8.37
N GLU A 52 0.10 13.00 7.86
CA GLU A 52 -0.49 13.54 6.64
C GLU A 52 0.07 12.79 5.42
N ILE A 53 -0.83 12.28 4.60
CA ILE A 53 -0.55 11.54 3.38
C ILE A 53 -1.18 12.28 2.21
N PHE A 54 -0.38 12.53 1.19
CA PHE A 54 -0.75 13.23 -0.02
C PHE A 54 -1.12 12.20 -1.09
N LEU A 55 -2.33 12.32 -1.62
CA LEU A 55 -2.84 11.45 -2.68
C LEU A 55 -2.45 12.06 -4.04
N LEU A 56 -1.95 11.23 -4.95
CA LEU A 56 -1.55 11.66 -6.30
C LEU A 56 -2.72 11.67 -7.29
N ASN A 57 -3.83 11.02 -6.94
CA ASN A 57 -5.08 11.02 -7.69
C ASN A 57 -6.27 10.76 -6.75
N LYS A 58 -7.49 10.96 -7.26
CA LYS A 58 -8.76 10.69 -6.56
C LYS A 58 -9.53 9.56 -7.25
N GLU A 59 -8.81 8.51 -7.64
CA GLU A 59 -9.33 7.36 -8.36
C GLU A 59 -9.35 6.13 -7.45
N ASP A 60 -9.96 5.04 -7.94
CA ASP A 60 -9.88 3.73 -7.31
C ASP A 60 -10.27 3.74 -5.81
N ILE A 61 -9.38 3.24 -4.95
CA ILE A 61 -9.55 3.20 -3.50
C ILE A 61 -9.57 4.59 -2.84
N PHE A 62 -9.12 5.63 -3.55
CA PHE A 62 -9.09 7.03 -3.12
C PHE A 62 -10.21 7.87 -3.71
N TYR A 63 -11.18 7.24 -4.38
CA TYR A 63 -12.31 7.94 -4.97
C TYR A 63 -13.00 8.89 -3.98
N ASN A 64 -13.20 10.14 -4.42
CA ASN A 64 -13.87 11.21 -3.68
C ASN A 64 -13.21 11.58 -2.32
N LEU A 65 -11.96 11.18 -2.07
CA LEU A 65 -11.20 11.68 -0.92
C LEU A 65 -10.60 13.07 -1.21
N GLU A 66 -10.20 13.77 -0.15
CA GLU A 66 -9.41 14.99 -0.29
C GLU A 66 -8.00 14.67 -0.80
N ASP A 67 -7.28 15.66 -1.34
CA ASP A 67 -5.89 15.50 -1.81
C ASP A 67 -4.92 15.12 -0.69
N LYS A 68 -5.36 15.29 0.56
CA LYS A 68 -4.62 14.95 1.77
C LYS A 68 -5.53 14.20 2.73
N ILE A 69 -4.98 13.19 3.37
CA ILE A 69 -5.65 12.43 4.43
C ILE A 69 -4.73 12.32 5.64
N VAL A 70 -5.32 12.12 6.81
CA VAL A 70 -4.58 11.77 8.03
C VAL A 70 -4.84 10.30 8.34
N ALA A 71 -3.78 9.50 8.41
CA ALA A 71 -3.88 8.06 8.65
C ALA A 71 -2.86 7.56 9.68
N LYS A 72 -3.21 6.46 10.36
CA LYS A 72 -2.36 5.82 11.39
C LYS A 72 -1.29 4.96 10.72
N LYS A 73 -0.03 5.18 11.09
CA LYS A 73 1.13 4.37 10.69
C LYS A 73 1.68 3.59 11.88
N SER A 74 2.23 2.41 11.59
CA SER A 74 2.80 1.47 12.58
C SER A 74 3.78 0.54 11.88
N HIS A 75 4.95 1.05 11.47
CA HIS A 75 5.94 0.28 10.71
C HIS A 75 7.38 0.78 10.91
N GLN A 76 8.35 -0.07 10.60
CA GLN A 76 9.77 0.30 10.51
C GLN A 76 10.32 0.08 9.09
N GLU A 77 9.60 -0.65 8.25
CA GLU A 77 10.01 -0.99 6.89
C GLU A 77 9.17 -0.22 5.88
N TYR A 78 9.77 0.07 4.72
CA TYR A 78 9.14 0.85 3.67
C TYR A 78 9.53 0.34 2.29
N VAL A 79 8.71 0.62 1.30
CA VAL A 79 9.03 0.32 -0.11
C VAL A 79 9.98 1.38 -0.65
N ILE A 80 11.10 0.93 -1.24
CA ILE A 80 12.10 1.82 -1.84
C ILE A 80 11.58 2.31 -3.20
N LYS A 81 11.30 3.60 -3.32
CA LYS A 81 10.73 4.21 -4.55
C LYS A 81 11.52 3.90 -5.82
N SER A 82 12.85 3.97 -5.78
CA SER A 82 13.69 3.74 -6.95
C SER A 82 13.56 2.32 -7.51
N SER A 83 13.25 1.33 -6.67
CA SER A 83 13.04 -0.07 -7.08
C SER A 83 11.77 -0.27 -7.91
N LEU A 84 10.80 0.66 -7.85
CA LEU A 84 9.53 0.54 -8.57
C LEU A 84 9.59 1.01 -10.03
N THR A 85 10.68 1.66 -10.45
CA THR A 85 10.77 2.27 -11.79
C THR A 85 10.65 1.27 -12.94
N LYS A 86 11.00 0.00 -12.71
CA LYS A 86 10.95 -1.09 -13.70
C LYS A 86 9.82 -2.10 -13.43
N THR A 87 8.93 -1.80 -12.50
CA THR A 87 7.83 -2.71 -12.12
C THR A 87 6.51 -2.27 -12.75
N GLU A 88 5.50 -3.13 -12.63
CA GLU A 88 4.12 -2.83 -13.03
C GLU A 88 3.35 -2.03 -11.96
N LEU A 89 4.04 -1.49 -10.96
CA LEU A 89 3.45 -0.73 -9.86
C LEU A 89 3.60 0.78 -10.08
N GLU A 90 2.54 1.52 -9.75
CA GLU A 90 2.51 2.97 -9.73
C GLU A 90 2.32 3.45 -8.31
N ILE A 91 3.04 4.50 -7.92
CA ILE A 91 2.85 5.16 -6.63
C ILE A 91 1.60 6.04 -6.72
N THR A 92 0.71 5.92 -5.75
CA THR A 92 -0.56 6.67 -5.72
C THR A 92 -0.70 7.57 -4.49
N ALA A 93 0.18 7.42 -3.50
CA ALA A 93 0.27 8.34 -2.36
C ALA A 93 1.68 8.38 -1.77
N PHE A 94 2.03 9.50 -1.13
CA PHE A 94 3.29 9.70 -0.43
C PHE A 94 3.08 10.56 0.83
N SER A 95 4.07 10.60 1.73
CA SER A 95 4.11 11.52 2.86
C SER A 95 5.47 12.19 2.95
N LYS A 96 5.63 13.13 3.89
CA LYS A 96 6.91 13.78 4.14
C LYS A 96 8.02 12.78 4.53
N ASN A 97 7.66 11.68 5.19
CA ASN A 97 8.62 10.73 5.75
C ASN A 97 8.62 9.37 5.05
N CYS A 98 7.75 9.13 4.08
CA CYS A 98 7.73 7.90 3.27
C CYS A 98 7.32 8.24 1.84
N GLU A 99 8.18 7.89 0.88
CA GLU A 99 7.94 8.21 -0.53
C GLU A 99 6.87 7.32 -1.19
N VAL A 100 6.54 6.19 -0.57
CA VAL A 100 5.62 5.18 -1.10
C VAL A 100 4.61 4.83 -0.01
N GLU A 101 3.56 5.66 0.14
CA GLU A 101 2.47 5.39 1.10
C GLU A 101 1.37 4.54 0.47
N ALA A 102 1.22 4.59 -0.85
CA ALA A 102 0.32 3.71 -1.56
C ALA A 102 0.84 3.37 -2.96
N ILE A 103 0.48 2.17 -3.42
CA ILE A 103 0.75 1.67 -4.76
C ILE A 103 -0.51 1.09 -5.39
N ARG A 104 -0.58 1.12 -6.72
CA ARG A 104 -1.51 0.30 -7.51
C ARG A 104 -0.77 -0.45 -8.61
N HIS A 105 -1.27 -1.60 -9.02
CA HIS A 105 -0.80 -2.26 -10.22
C HIS A 105 -1.42 -1.60 -11.47
N ARG A 106 -0.64 -1.38 -12.53
CA ARG A 106 -1.07 -0.68 -13.76
C ARG A 106 -2.29 -1.29 -14.45
N LYS A 107 -2.33 -2.62 -14.52
CA LYS A 107 -3.37 -3.38 -15.24
C LYS A 107 -4.30 -4.22 -14.36
N ARG A 108 -3.88 -4.57 -13.14
CA ARG A 108 -4.61 -5.49 -12.26
C ARG A 108 -5.23 -4.71 -11.11
N LYS A 109 -6.34 -5.22 -10.57
CA LYS A 109 -7.08 -4.65 -9.44
C LYS A 109 -6.35 -4.89 -8.10
N ILE A 110 -5.07 -4.53 -8.03
CA ILE A 110 -4.18 -4.75 -6.90
C ILE A 110 -3.74 -3.40 -6.36
N PHE A 111 -3.99 -3.20 -5.07
CA PHE A 111 -3.74 -1.97 -4.36
C PHE A 111 -3.00 -2.27 -3.07
N GLY A 112 -2.10 -1.40 -2.66
CA GLY A 112 -1.39 -1.51 -1.39
C GLY A 112 -1.30 -0.17 -0.69
N VAL A 113 -1.55 -0.14 0.62
CA VAL A 113 -1.38 1.03 1.48
C VAL A 113 -0.43 0.72 2.64
N GLN A 114 0.54 1.59 2.90
CA GLN A 114 1.54 1.40 3.96
C GLN A 114 0.98 1.73 5.36
N PHE A 115 -0.04 2.59 5.41
CA PHE A 115 -0.77 2.96 6.62
C PHE A 115 -1.90 1.97 6.94
N HIS A 116 -2.38 2.00 8.18
CA HIS A 116 -3.41 1.12 8.71
C HIS A 116 -4.80 1.74 8.53
N ILE A 117 -5.46 1.44 7.42
CA ILE A 117 -6.82 1.92 7.15
C ILE A 117 -7.83 1.44 8.20
N GLU A 118 -7.64 0.24 8.76
CA GLU A 118 -8.44 -0.29 9.85
C GLU A 118 -8.27 0.47 11.18
N ARG A 119 -7.26 1.32 11.29
CA ARG A 119 -6.98 2.19 12.45
C ARG A 119 -7.11 3.68 12.15
N SER A 120 -7.65 4.05 10.98
CA SER A 120 -7.68 5.45 10.47
C SER A 120 -9.07 6.09 10.44
N GLY A 121 -10.03 5.56 11.22
CA GLY A 121 -11.37 6.15 11.36
C GLY A 121 -12.11 6.29 10.03
N GLU A 122 -12.78 7.43 9.83
CA GLU A 122 -13.60 7.70 8.64
C GLU A 122 -12.82 7.58 7.32
N VAL A 123 -11.58 8.07 7.27
CA VAL A 123 -10.71 7.94 6.09
C VAL A 123 -10.53 6.46 5.75
N GLY A 124 -10.21 5.65 6.75
CA GLY A 124 -10.05 4.22 6.61
C GLY A 124 -11.30 3.51 6.10
N TYR A 125 -12.45 3.83 6.71
CA TYR A 125 -13.75 3.31 6.28
C TYR A 125 -14.05 3.65 4.81
N ARG A 126 -13.82 4.90 4.41
CA ARG A 126 -14.05 5.34 3.02
C ARG A 126 -13.15 4.62 2.03
N ILE A 127 -11.89 4.36 2.36
CA ILE A 127 -10.97 3.59 1.49
C ILE A 127 -11.46 2.14 1.33
N ILE A 128 -11.86 1.48 2.42
CA ILE A 128 -12.40 0.11 2.36
C ILE A 128 -13.70 0.08 1.55
N LYS A 129 -14.59 1.05 1.79
CA LYS A 129 -15.84 1.21 1.04
C LYS A 129 -15.56 1.39 -0.46
N ASN A 130 -14.62 2.27 -0.82
CA ASN A 130 -14.23 2.49 -2.20
C ASN A 130 -13.63 1.23 -2.85
N PHE A 131 -12.78 0.49 -2.13
CA PHE A 131 -12.26 -0.79 -2.63
C PHE A 131 -13.40 -1.75 -2.95
N TYR A 132 -14.37 -1.91 -2.05
CA TYR A 132 -15.52 -2.78 -2.31
C TYR A 132 -16.40 -2.25 -3.46
N GLU A 133 -16.80 -0.98 -3.40
CA GLU A 133 -17.78 -0.42 -4.33
C GLU A 133 -17.21 -0.13 -5.71
N LYS A 134 -15.93 0.19 -5.87
CA LYS A 134 -15.34 0.59 -7.16
C LYS A 134 -14.50 -0.50 -7.79
N ILE A 135 -13.94 -1.42 -7.00
CA ILE A 135 -12.98 -2.42 -7.48
C ILE A 135 -13.55 -3.83 -7.45
N VAL A 136 -14.28 -4.20 -6.40
CA VAL A 136 -14.79 -5.58 -6.23
C VAL A 136 -16.13 -5.78 -6.92
N LYS A 137 -17.05 -4.82 -6.81
CA LYS A 137 -18.39 -4.90 -7.43
C LYS A 137 -18.42 -4.72 -8.94
N TYR A 138 -17.41 -4.05 -9.50
CA TYR A 138 -17.21 -3.80 -10.93
C TYR A 138 -15.95 -4.53 -11.37
#